data_AF-A0A2V7WBQ5-F1
#
_entry.id   AF-A0A2V7WBQ5-F1
#
_cell.length_a   1.000
_cell.length_b   1.000
_cell.length_c   1.000
_cell.angle_alpha   90.00
_cell.angle_beta   90.00
_cell.angle_gamma   90.00
#
_symmetry.space_group_name_H-M   'P 1'
#
loop_
_entity.id
_entity.type
_entity.pdbx_description
1 polymer ?
#
loop_
_entity_poly.entity_id
_entity_poly.type
_entity_poly.pdbx_seq_one_letter_code
_entity_poly.pdbx_strand_id
1 'polypeptide(L)'
;METMATHGSRQVAVTHPDRIDALIEADALELCGNVEAADRLRKRSIAGASEVDLNCYAYTLLWRNRIDRAISLLEDNAAAHPDSWNAYDSLAEAHVQNGDLARALVNYTLAARLAPDGEQYARIMRHVEELQAKFAQVAGG
;
A
#
# COMPACT_ATOMS: atom_id res chain seq x y z
N MET A 1 -6.57 -42.06 1.67
CA MET A 1 -5.76 -41.23 0.74
C MET A 1 -6.21 -39.81 0.92
N GLU A 2 -5.45 -39.08 1.72
CA GLU A 2 -5.65 -37.67 2.07
C GLU A 2 -5.40 -36.77 0.86
N THR A 3 -6.29 -35.80 0.66
CA THR A 3 -5.93 -34.48 0.14
C THR A 3 -6.75 -33.44 0.90
N MET A 4 -6.32 -33.15 2.13
CA MET A 4 -6.73 -31.90 2.77
C MET A 4 -5.98 -30.77 2.08
N ALA A 5 -6.65 -30.11 1.13
CA ALA A 5 -6.23 -28.82 0.64
C ALA A 5 -6.31 -27.84 1.82
N THR A 6 -5.15 -27.50 2.39
CA THR A 6 -4.94 -26.36 3.26
C THR A 6 -5.30 -25.09 2.48
N HIS A 7 -6.59 -24.75 2.48
CA HIS A 7 -7.03 -23.41 2.15
C HIS A 7 -6.55 -22.54 3.30
N GLY A 8 -5.36 -21.96 3.13
CA GLY A 8 -4.85 -20.91 3.99
C GLY A 8 -5.99 -19.93 4.26
N SER A 9 -6.29 -19.74 5.54
CA SER A 9 -7.37 -18.92 6.05
C SER A 9 -7.34 -17.58 5.33
N ARG A 10 -8.21 -17.40 4.32
CA ARG A 10 -8.39 -16.11 3.67
C ARG A 10 -9.00 -15.22 4.72
N GLN A 11 -8.14 -14.48 5.44
CA GLN A 11 -8.57 -13.48 6.39
C GLN A 11 -9.44 -12.53 5.58
N VAL A 12 -10.74 -12.53 5.85
CA VAL A 12 -11.65 -11.56 5.24
C VAL A 12 -11.04 -10.21 5.56
N ALA A 13 -10.77 -9.40 4.55
CA ALA A 13 -10.24 -8.06 4.74
C ALA A 13 -11.21 -7.28 5.63
N VAL A 14 -10.92 -7.22 6.93
CA VAL A 14 -11.75 -6.49 7.89
C VAL A 14 -11.28 -5.06 7.87
N THR A 15 -12.15 -4.17 7.44
CA THR A 15 -11.96 -2.73 7.61
C THR A 15 -12.51 -2.30 8.96
N HIS A 16 -11.77 -1.41 9.62
CA HIS A 16 -12.15 -0.79 10.88
C HIS A 16 -12.24 0.72 10.66
N PRO A 17 -13.42 1.25 10.28
CA PRO A 17 -13.60 2.68 10.01
C PRO A 17 -13.09 3.57 11.16
N ASP A 18 -13.36 3.18 12.40
CA ASP A 18 -12.90 3.90 13.60
C ASP A 18 -11.37 4.07 13.65
N ARG A 19 -10.60 3.16 13.05
CA ARG A 19 -9.13 3.25 13.00
C ARG A 19 -8.68 4.26 11.98
N ILE A 20 -9.31 4.27 10.81
CA ILE A 20 -9.05 5.24 9.74
C ILE A 20 -9.43 6.64 10.24
N ASP A 21 -10.60 6.78 10.86
CA ASP A 21 -11.07 8.04 11.44
C ASP A 21 -10.09 8.57 12.50
N ALA A 22 -9.61 7.70 13.39
CA ALA A 22 -8.62 8.07 14.40
C ALA A 22 -7.25 8.47 13.79
N LEU A 23 -6.86 7.91 12.65
CA LEU A 23 -5.64 8.32 11.93
C LEU A 23 -5.81 9.71 11.29
N ILE A 24 -6.98 9.98 10.74
CA ILE A 24 -7.33 11.32 10.22
C ILE A 24 -7.40 12.35 11.36
N GLU A 25 -7.96 11.96 12.51
CA GLU A 25 -7.97 12.80 13.72
C GLU A 25 -6.54 13.09 14.19
N ALA A 26 -5.66 12.11 14.18
CA ALA A 26 -4.25 12.31 14.50
C ALA A 26 -3.58 13.34 13.57
N ASP A 27 -3.87 13.29 12.27
CA ASP A 27 -3.39 14.31 11.33
C ASP A 27 -3.93 15.71 11.65
N ALA A 28 -5.21 15.82 12.03
CA ALA A 28 -5.80 17.09 12.42
C ALA A 28 -5.16 17.65 13.71
N LEU A 29 -4.90 16.79 14.71
CA LEU A 29 -4.21 17.16 15.94
C LEU A 29 -2.80 17.69 15.65
N GLU A 30 -2.05 17.04 14.77
CA GLU A 30 -0.71 17.46 14.34
C GLU A 30 -0.77 18.86 13.69
N LEU A 31 -1.74 19.09 12.80
CA LEU A 31 -1.95 20.40 12.16
C LEU A 31 -2.34 21.50 13.16
N CYS A 32 -3.06 21.16 14.22
CA CYS A 32 -3.39 22.06 15.31
C CYS A 32 -2.23 22.28 16.30
N GLY A 33 -1.04 21.73 16.04
CA GLY A 33 0.15 21.85 16.88
C GLY A 33 0.18 20.89 18.07
N ASN A 34 -0.80 20.00 18.21
CA ASN A 34 -0.85 18.98 19.26
C ASN A 34 -0.15 17.69 18.81
N VAL A 35 1.14 17.80 18.55
CA VAL A 35 1.98 16.71 18.00
C VAL A 35 2.00 15.50 18.93
N GLU A 36 2.07 15.71 20.25
CA GLU A 36 2.15 14.61 21.20
C GLU A 36 0.85 13.76 21.22
N ALA A 37 -0.31 14.41 21.20
CA ALA A 37 -1.58 13.68 21.12
C ALA A 37 -1.74 12.97 19.77
N ALA A 38 -1.33 13.62 18.67
CA ALA A 38 -1.31 13.03 17.34
C ALA A 38 -0.48 11.75 17.30
N ASP A 39 0.75 11.78 17.82
CA ASP A 39 1.65 10.62 17.80
C ASP A 39 1.13 9.47 18.64
N ARG A 40 0.59 9.76 19.83
CA ARG A 40 -0.05 8.75 20.69
C ARG A 40 -1.24 8.10 20.00
N LEU A 41 -2.11 8.90 19.39
CA LEU A 41 -3.30 8.41 18.70
C LEU A 41 -2.91 7.57 17.48
N ARG A 42 -2.02 8.09 16.63
CA ARG A 42 -1.52 7.39 15.45
C ARG A 42 -0.90 6.03 15.80
N LYS A 43 -0.01 6.00 16.79
CA LYS A 43 0.64 4.76 17.23
C LYS A 43 -0.37 3.71 17.68
N ARG A 44 -1.38 4.11 18.47
CA ARG A 44 -2.44 3.20 18.92
C ARG A 44 -3.30 2.71 17.75
N SER A 45 -3.66 3.60 16.83
CA SER A 45 -4.52 3.26 15.70
C SER A 45 -3.82 2.31 14.72
N ILE A 46 -2.55 2.55 14.40
CA ILE A 46 -1.73 1.66 13.55
C ILE A 46 -1.58 0.28 14.18
N ALA A 47 -1.29 0.20 15.49
CA ALA A 47 -1.05 -1.07 16.18
C ALA A 47 -2.24 -2.05 16.15
N GLY A 48 -3.45 -1.57 15.86
CA GLY A 48 -4.64 -2.40 15.71
C GLY A 48 -5.36 -2.21 14.38
N ALA A 49 -4.67 -1.68 13.37
CA ALA A 49 -5.18 -1.53 12.00
C ALA A 49 -4.96 -2.82 11.21
N SER A 50 -5.87 -3.13 10.29
CA SER A 50 -5.65 -4.19 9.31
C SER A 50 -4.80 -3.68 8.14
N GLU A 51 -4.30 -4.61 7.30
CA GLU A 51 -3.66 -4.28 6.03
C GLU A 51 -4.49 -3.29 5.20
N VAL A 52 -5.81 -3.49 5.15
CA VAL A 52 -6.72 -2.66 4.35
C VAL A 52 -6.94 -1.31 4.99
N ASP A 53 -6.98 -1.21 6.32
CA ASP A 53 -7.05 0.08 7.01
C ASP A 53 -5.81 0.93 6.71
N LEU A 54 -4.63 0.32 6.81
CA LEU A 54 -3.36 0.96 6.50
C LEU A 54 -3.31 1.39 5.03
N ASN A 55 -3.80 0.55 4.12
CA ASN A 55 -3.87 0.89 2.71
C ASN A 55 -4.81 2.07 2.43
N CYS A 56 -6.03 2.05 2.96
CA CYS A 56 -6.99 3.16 2.83
C CYS A 56 -6.44 4.47 3.40
N TYR A 57 -5.76 4.41 4.55
CA TYR A 57 -5.12 5.60 5.11
C TYR A 57 -3.94 6.09 4.26
N ALA A 58 -3.14 5.19 3.69
CA ALA A 58 -2.08 5.55 2.75
C ALA A 58 -2.63 6.28 1.52
N TYR A 59 -3.74 5.82 0.93
CA TYR A 59 -4.40 6.55 -0.14
C TYR A 59 -4.85 7.94 0.31
N THR A 60 -5.38 8.07 1.54
CA THR A 60 -5.73 9.38 2.10
C THR A 60 -4.50 10.31 2.19
N LEU A 61 -3.34 9.78 2.57
CA LEU A 61 -2.07 10.53 2.60
C LEU A 61 -1.61 10.94 1.19
N LEU A 62 -1.70 10.04 0.20
CA LEU A 62 -1.38 10.33 -1.20
C LEU A 62 -2.26 11.46 -1.75
N TRP A 63 -3.57 11.41 -1.51
CA TRP A 63 -4.53 12.44 -1.95
C TRP A 63 -4.25 13.80 -1.31
N ARG A 64 -3.69 13.81 -0.10
CA ARG A 64 -3.24 15.02 0.62
C ARG A 64 -1.80 15.45 0.25
N ASN A 65 -1.22 14.86 -0.79
CA ASN A 65 0.16 15.09 -1.24
C ASN A 65 1.22 14.85 -0.14
N ARG A 66 0.94 13.97 0.82
CA ARG A 66 1.87 13.53 1.88
C ARG A 66 2.58 12.25 1.44
N ILE A 67 3.21 12.32 0.26
CA ILE A 67 3.74 11.15 -0.47
C ILE A 67 4.77 10.38 0.38
N ASP A 68 5.72 11.06 1.02
CA ASP A 68 6.74 10.39 1.84
C ASP A 68 6.14 9.59 3.01
N ARG A 69 5.10 10.12 3.66
CA ARG A 69 4.42 9.41 4.76
C ARG A 69 3.62 8.21 4.24
N ALA A 70 3.00 8.35 3.07
CA ALA A 70 2.29 7.25 2.43
C ALA A 70 3.24 6.11 2.09
N ILE A 71 4.40 6.42 1.49
CA ILE A 71 5.45 5.44 1.17
C ILE A 71 5.91 4.72 2.43
N SER A 72 6.31 5.47 3.47
CA SER A 72 6.78 4.85 4.72
C SER A 72 5.72 3.93 5.35
N LEU A 73 4.45 4.33 5.34
CA LEU A 73 3.36 3.50 5.85
C LEU A 73 3.14 2.24 5.01
N LEU A 74 3.24 2.36 3.68
CA LEU A 74 3.06 1.24 2.75
C LEU A 74 4.24 0.28 2.77
N GLU A 75 5.46 0.76 3.00
CA GLU A 75 6.64 -0.07 3.27
C GLU A 75 6.44 -0.91 4.54
N ASP A 76 5.98 -0.30 5.62
CA ASP A 76 5.64 -1.01 6.87
C ASP A 76 4.50 -2.03 6.63
N ASN A 77 3.48 -1.66 5.86
CA ASN A 77 2.36 -2.54 5.52
C ASN A 77 2.83 -3.75 4.70
N ALA A 78 3.64 -3.54 3.67
CA ALA A 78 4.21 -4.61 2.85
C ALA A 78 5.14 -5.52 3.67
N ALA A 79 5.91 -4.97 4.61
CA ALA A 79 6.76 -5.74 5.51
C ALA A 79 5.94 -6.62 6.47
N ALA A 80 4.79 -6.12 6.96
CA ALA A 80 3.87 -6.88 7.81
C ALA A 80 3.05 -7.92 7.02
N HIS A 81 2.83 -7.68 5.72
CA HIS A 81 1.99 -8.48 4.83
C HIS A 81 2.76 -8.91 3.57
N PRO A 82 3.82 -9.75 3.70
CA PRO A 82 4.76 -10.03 2.62
C PRO A 82 4.17 -10.82 1.44
N ASP A 83 3.00 -11.43 1.62
CA ASP A 83 2.27 -12.18 0.58
C ASP A 83 1.10 -11.37 -0.03
N SER A 84 0.92 -10.11 0.40
CA SER A 84 -0.17 -9.27 -0.11
C SER A 84 0.23 -8.57 -1.40
N TRP A 85 -0.34 -9.02 -2.51
CA TRP A 85 -0.25 -8.29 -3.78
C TRP A 85 -0.77 -6.85 -3.67
N ASN A 86 -1.77 -6.61 -2.82
CA ASN A 86 -2.41 -5.30 -2.66
C ASN A 86 -1.48 -4.31 -1.96
N ALA A 87 -0.72 -4.77 -0.95
CA ALA A 87 0.26 -3.93 -0.26
C ALA A 87 1.37 -3.47 -1.22
N TYR A 88 1.92 -4.36 -2.04
CA TYR A 88 2.95 -4.00 -3.03
C TYR A 88 2.40 -3.17 -4.19
N ASP A 89 1.17 -3.42 -4.64
CA ASP A 89 0.50 -2.64 -5.68
C ASP A 89 0.30 -1.18 -5.23
N SER A 90 -0.21 -0.96 -4.03
CA SER A 90 -0.37 0.38 -3.48
C SER A 90 0.97 1.07 -3.19
N LEU A 91 2.00 0.34 -2.74
CA LEU A 91 3.36 0.88 -2.60
C LEU A 91 3.95 1.30 -3.96
N ALA A 92 3.69 0.52 -5.01
CA ALA A 92 4.10 0.88 -6.37
C ALA A 92 3.41 2.17 -6.84
N GLU A 93 2.11 2.31 -6.63
CA GLU A 93 1.35 3.53 -6.95
C GLU A 93 1.90 4.76 -6.21
N ALA A 94 2.25 4.62 -4.93
CA ALA A 94 2.88 5.68 -4.16
C ALA A 94 4.24 6.09 -4.76
N HIS A 95 5.05 5.13 -5.20
CA HIS A 95 6.32 5.41 -5.89
C HIS A 95 6.11 6.07 -7.26
N VAL A 96 5.08 5.69 -8.03
CA VAL A 96 4.73 6.38 -9.27
C VAL A 96 4.42 7.85 -8.99
N GLN A 97 3.61 8.15 -7.97
CA GLN A 97 3.29 9.52 -7.59
C GLN A 97 4.51 10.31 -7.12
N ASN A 98 5.47 9.64 -6.45
CA ASN A 98 6.74 10.23 -6.06
C ASN A 98 7.72 10.43 -7.24
N GLY A 99 7.41 9.91 -8.43
CA GLY A 99 8.29 9.92 -9.59
C GLY A 99 9.40 8.85 -9.57
N ASP A 100 9.43 7.98 -8.57
CA ASP A 100 10.39 6.88 -8.48
C ASP A 100 9.90 5.66 -9.28
N LEU A 101 9.98 5.79 -10.60
CA LEU A 101 9.48 4.77 -11.52
C LEU A 101 10.23 3.44 -11.39
N ALA A 102 11.48 3.45 -10.91
CA ALA A 102 12.28 2.26 -10.74
C ALA A 102 11.75 1.42 -9.57
N ARG A 103 11.53 2.05 -8.40
CA ARG A 103 10.90 1.37 -7.26
C ARG A 103 9.45 1.00 -7.56
N ALA A 104 8.71 1.81 -8.32
CA ALA A 104 7.36 1.44 -8.76
C ALA A 104 7.36 0.15 -9.59
N LEU A 105 8.26 0.03 -10.58
CA LEU A 105 8.36 -1.16 -11.41
C LEU A 105 8.71 -2.42 -10.59
N VAL A 106 9.64 -2.31 -9.64
CA VAL A 106 9.98 -3.41 -8.73
C VAL A 106 8.76 -3.90 -7.96
N ASN A 107 8.01 -2.97 -7.35
CA ASN A 107 6.85 -3.31 -6.53
C ASN A 107 5.66 -3.84 -7.36
N TYR A 108 5.34 -3.25 -8.52
CA TYR A 108 4.31 -3.80 -9.41
C TYR A 108 4.66 -5.19 -9.92
N THR A 109 5.94 -5.44 -10.25
CA THR A 109 6.38 -6.77 -10.70
C THR A 109 6.18 -7.81 -9.59
N LEU A 110 6.44 -7.44 -8.33
CA LEU A 110 6.19 -8.31 -7.19
C LEU A 110 4.69 -8.50 -6.95
N ALA A 111 3.90 -7.43 -6.97
CA ALA A 111 2.45 -7.47 -6.84
C ALA A 111 1.82 -8.39 -7.90
N ALA A 112 2.23 -8.30 -9.16
CA ALA A 112 1.74 -9.18 -10.23
C ALA A 112 2.04 -10.65 -9.96
N ARG A 113 3.20 -11.00 -9.38
CA ARG A 113 3.54 -12.39 -9.03
C ARG A 113 2.69 -12.97 -7.91
N LEU A 114 2.25 -12.11 -6.99
CA LEU A 114 1.42 -12.50 -5.84
C LEU A 114 -0.08 -12.40 -6.13
N ALA A 115 -0.47 -11.65 -7.17
CA ALA A 115 -1.85 -11.41 -7.51
C ALA A 115 -2.55 -12.71 -7.96
N PRO A 116 -3.83 -12.89 -7.61
CA PRO A 116 -4.62 -13.97 -8.19
C PRO A 116 -4.77 -13.76 -9.69
N ASP A 117 -4.79 -14.85 -10.44
CA ASP A 117 -5.06 -14.83 -11.88
C ASP A 117 -6.40 -14.12 -12.17
N GLY A 118 -6.41 -13.29 -13.21
CA GLY A 118 -7.61 -12.58 -13.67
C GLY A 118 -7.42 -11.07 -13.74
N GLU A 119 -8.45 -10.32 -13.34
CA GLU A 119 -8.53 -8.87 -13.54
C GLU A 119 -7.40 -8.11 -12.82
N GLN A 120 -7.07 -8.50 -11.59
CA GLN A 120 -6.05 -7.81 -10.80
C GLN A 120 -4.65 -8.01 -11.40
N TYR A 121 -4.30 -9.25 -11.74
CA TYR A 121 -3.07 -9.54 -12.47
C TYR A 121 -2.98 -8.72 -13.76
N ALA A 122 -4.03 -8.73 -14.58
CA ALA A 122 -4.05 -8.02 -15.85
C ALA A 122 -3.92 -6.49 -15.69
N ARG A 123 -4.55 -5.92 -14.66
CA ARG A 123 -4.42 -4.49 -14.34
C ARG A 123 -2.99 -4.14 -13.93
N ILE A 124 -2.39 -4.91 -13.01
CA ILE A 124 -1.04 -4.66 -12.52
C ILE A 124 -0.01 -4.82 -13.64
N MET A 125 -0.16 -5.87 -14.47
CA MET A 125 0.75 -6.10 -15.60
C MET A 125 0.74 -4.98 -16.62
N ARG A 126 -0.40 -4.32 -16.83
CA ARG A 126 -0.46 -3.12 -17.68
C ARG A 126 0.48 -2.02 -17.17
N HIS A 127 0.51 -1.77 -15.86
CA HIS A 127 1.43 -0.79 -15.27
C HIS A 127 2.89 -1.21 -15.39
N VAL A 128 3.19 -2.51 -15.27
CA VAL A 128 4.54 -3.05 -15.53
C VAL A 128 4.97 -2.75 -16.97
N GLU A 129 4.13 -3.07 -17.95
CA GLU A 129 4.40 -2.85 -19.38
C GLU A 129 4.58 -1.36 -19.71
N GLU A 130 3.72 -0.49 -19.16
CA GLU A 130 3.80 0.97 -19.31
C GLU A 130 5.13 1.53 -18.79
N LEU A 131 5.57 1.10 -17.60
CA LEU A 131 6.83 1.56 -17.02
C LEU A 131 8.03 1.02 -17.81
N GLN A 132 8.02 -0.24 -18.22
CA GLN A 132 9.08 -0.81 -19.05
C GLN A 132 9.21 -0.07 -20.39
N ALA A 133 8.09 0.27 -21.03
CA ALA A 133 8.10 1.05 -22.27
C ALA A 133 8.72 2.44 -22.06
N LYS A 134 8.39 3.13 -20.95
CA LYS A 134 9.02 4.42 -20.60
C LYS A 134 10.53 4.30 -20.43
N PHE A 135 11.02 3.26 -19.75
CA PHE A 135 12.46 3.04 -19.60
C PHE A 135 13.15 2.72 -20.92
N ALA A 136 12.51 1.95 -21.81
CA ALA A 136 13.05 1.64 -23.13
C ALA A 136 13.18 2.90 -24.02
N GLN A 137 12.23 3.83 -23.93
CA GLN A 137 12.28 5.10 -24.67
C GLN A 137 13.43 6.01 -24.23
N VAL A 138 13.75 6.02 -22.93
CA VAL A 138 14.88 6.81 -22.39
C VAL A 138 16.24 6.21 -22.78
N ALA A 139 16.34 4.89 -22.93
CA ALA A 139 17.59 4.23 -23.30
C ALA A 139 17.94 4.29 -24.81
N GLY A 140 16.96 4.64 -25.66
CA GLY A 140 17.11 4.69 -27.12
C GLY A 140 17.28 6.09 -27.72
N GLY A 141 17.28 7.14 -26.91
CA GLY A 141 17.47 8.54 -27.33
C GLY A 141 18.79 9.10 -26.82
#